data_AF-A0A7C3I5B8-F1
#
_entry.id   AF-A0A7C3I5B8-F1
#
_cell.length_a   1.000
_cell.length_b   1.000
_cell.length_c   1.000
_cell.angle_alpha   90.00
_cell.angle_beta   90.00
_cell.angle_gamma   90.00
#
_symmetry.space_group_name_H-M   'P 1'
#
loop_
_entity.id
_entity.type
_entity.pdbx_description
1 polymer ?
#
loop_
_entity_poly.entity_id
_entity_poly.type
_entity_poly.pdbx_seq_one_letter_code
_entity_poly.pdbx_strand_id
1 'polypeptide(L)'
;MSKRIHIEDTLFFLQSRIKLLSDGLVLTLEPDLFLESYLQDLDHLQACIGSCIHAIQENDKYIDWEEQVKNLIDLEDTFAALIEDLMQGKGTLGAAFIPISEKLDHYKTLSKERRQQLNQLLSIHPEEQDNGMVVSPQELRELLQD
;
A
#
# COMPACT_ATOMS: atom_id res chain seq x y z
N MET A 1 25.41 -0.46 -3.54
CA MET A 1 24.82 -1.65 -4.19
C MET A 1 23.33 -1.59 -3.97
N SER A 2 22.64 -0.77 -4.75
CA SER A 2 21.22 -0.51 -4.59
C SER A 2 20.47 -1.73 -5.12
N LYS A 3 20.01 -2.61 -4.23
CA LYS A 3 19.01 -3.63 -4.60
C LYS A 3 17.87 -2.85 -5.23
N ARG A 4 17.69 -2.99 -6.55
CA ARG A 4 16.47 -2.52 -7.21
C ARG A 4 15.35 -3.36 -6.60
N ILE A 5 14.66 -2.79 -5.61
CA ILE A 5 13.41 -3.36 -5.14
C ILE A 5 12.48 -3.27 -6.34
N HIS A 6 12.12 -4.42 -6.91
CA HIS A 6 11.04 -4.50 -7.89
C HIS A 6 9.75 -4.30 -7.11
N ILE A 7 9.40 -3.02 -6.91
CA ILE A 7 8.26 -2.61 -6.10
C ILE A 7 6.99 -3.25 -6.66
N GLU A 8 6.82 -3.24 -7.97
CA GLU A 8 5.67 -3.86 -8.66
C GLU A 8 5.49 -5.35 -8.30
N ASP A 9 6.53 -6.16 -8.40
CA ASP A 9 6.48 -7.59 -8.01
C ASP A 9 6.14 -7.76 -6.53
N THR A 10 6.65 -6.86 -5.70
CA THR A 10 6.40 -6.88 -4.25
C THR A 10 4.95 -6.52 -3.94
N LEU A 11 4.40 -5.49 -4.59
CA LEU A 11 3.00 -5.09 -4.45
C LEU A 11 2.06 -6.21 -4.92
N PHE A 12 2.37 -6.83 -6.05
CA PHE A 12 1.61 -7.98 -6.56
C PHE A 12 1.61 -9.16 -5.59
N PHE A 13 2.77 -9.48 -5.01
CA PHE A 13 2.89 -10.53 -4.00
C PHE A 13 2.08 -10.21 -2.74
N LEU A 14 2.17 -8.97 -2.23
CA LEU A 14 1.42 -8.54 -1.05
C LEU A 14 -0.09 -8.60 -1.30
N GLN A 15 -0.55 -8.16 -2.46
CA GLN A 15 -1.96 -8.19 -2.82
C GLN A 15 -2.49 -9.62 -2.90
N SER A 16 -1.71 -10.52 -3.51
CA SER A 16 -2.03 -11.95 -3.56
C SER A 16 -2.10 -12.57 -2.16
N ARG A 17 -1.21 -12.17 -1.25
CA ARG A 17 -1.19 -12.67 0.13
C ARG A 17 -2.38 -12.17 0.93
N ILE A 18 -2.75 -10.88 0.82
CA ILE A 18 -3.95 -10.34 1.46
C ILE A 18 -5.20 -11.08 0.96
N LYS A 19 -5.30 -11.32 -0.35
CA LYS A 19 -6.41 -12.05 -0.93
C LYS A 19 -6.50 -13.49 -0.40
N LEU A 20 -5.38 -14.20 -0.30
CA LEU A 20 -5.33 -15.54 0.27
C LEU A 20 -5.83 -15.57 1.72
N LEU A 21 -5.44 -14.60 2.54
CA LEU A 21 -5.92 -14.49 3.91
C LEU A 21 -7.43 -14.19 3.95
N SER A 22 -7.92 -13.30 3.09
CA SER A 22 -9.36 -12.99 2.99
C SER A 22 -10.18 -14.23 2.60
N ASP A 23 -9.73 -14.96 1.58
CA ASP A 23 -10.38 -16.21 1.13
C ASP A 23 -10.36 -17.27 2.24
N GLY A 24 -9.25 -17.36 3.00
CA GLY A 24 -9.12 -18.28 4.12
C GLY A 24 -10.05 -17.96 5.30
N LEU A 25 -10.48 -16.71 5.48
CA LEU A 25 -11.50 -16.35 6.49
C LEU A 25 -12.89 -16.90 6.15
N VAL A 26 -13.19 -17.13 4.87
CA VAL A 26 -14.45 -17.74 4.43
C VAL A 26 -14.47 -19.25 4.71
N LEU A 27 -13.29 -19.88 4.80
CA LEU A 27 -13.17 -21.29 5.11
C LEU A 27 -13.40 -21.56 6.60
N THR A 28 -14.05 -22.69 6.91
CA THR A 28 -14.10 -23.24 8.28
C THR A 28 -12.73 -23.76 8.66
N LEU A 29 -11.87 -22.84 9.12
CA LEU A 29 -10.54 -23.14 9.67
C LEU A 29 -10.63 -23.31 11.19
N GLU A 30 -9.79 -24.19 11.71
CA GLU A 30 -9.63 -24.41 13.15
C GLU A 30 -8.75 -23.30 13.76
N PRO A 31 -9.30 -22.40 14.59
CA PRO A 31 -8.56 -21.21 15.02
C PRO A 31 -7.27 -21.51 15.77
N ASP A 32 -7.25 -22.57 16.57
CA ASP A 32 -6.09 -22.96 17.38
C ASP A 32 -4.86 -23.34 16.54
N LEU A 33 -5.06 -23.75 15.28
CA LEU A 33 -3.99 -24.14 14.37
C LEU A 33 -3.50 -22.98 13.49
N PHE A 34 -4.37 -22.01 13.20
CA PHE A 34 -4.12 -21.00 12.17
C PHE A 34 -4.01 -19.57 12.70
N LEU A 35 -4.47 -19.28 13.91
CA LEU A 35 -4.48 -17.92 14.46
C LEU A 35 -3.07 -17.32 14.57
N GLU A 36 -2.09 -18.07 15.07
CA GLU A 36 -0.71 -17.60 15.18
C GLU A 36 -0.10 -17.30 13.80
N SER A 37 -0.31 -18.20 12.83
CA SER A 37 0.15 -18.01 11.45
C SER A 37 -0.48 -16.77 10.82
N TYR A 38 -1.79 -16.58 11.00
CA TYR A 38 -2.48 -15.39 10.47
C TYR A 38 -1.96 -14.11 11.11
N LEU A 39 -1.73 -14.10 12.43
CA LEU A 39 -1.14 -12.94 13.10
C LEU A 39 0.25 -12.63 12.57
N GLN A 40 1.09 -13.64 12.41
CA GLN A 40 2.43 -13.47 11.86
C GLN A 40 2.38 -12.93 10.41
N ASP A 41 1.43 -13.43 9.61
CA ASP A 41 1.20 -12.93 8.26
C ASP A 41 0.74 -11.47 8.25
N LEU A 42 -0.16 -11.07 9.15
CA LEU A 42 -0.61 -9.68 9.29
C LEU A 42 0.54 -8.76 9.68
N ASP A 43 1.35 -9.17 10.66
CA ASP A 43 2.53 -8.42 11.12
C ASP A 43 3.53 -8.25 9.96
N HIS A 44 3.73 -9.31 9.17
CA HIS A 44 4.62 -9.26 8.02
C HIS A 44 4.09 -8.34 6.91
N LEU A 45 2.80 -8.45 6.56
CA LEU A 45 2.15 -7.57 5.58
C LEU A 45 2.29 -6.10 5.97
N GLN A 46 1.99 -5.78 7.24
CA GLN A 46 2.11 -4.43 7.75
C GLN A 46 3.53 -3.87 7.62
N ALA A 47 4.55 -4.66 7.96
CA ALA A 47 5.95 -4.27 7.87
C ALA A 47 6.42 -4.08 6.41
N CYS A 48 5.98 -4.97 5.52
CA CYS A 48 6.31 -4.88 4.10
C CYS A 48 5.66 -3.67 3.42
N ILE A 49 4.38 -3.39 3.72
CA ILE A 49 3.70 -2.20 3.19
C ILE A 49 4.42 -0.93 3.67
N GLY A 50 4.77 -0.85 4.96
CA GLY A 50 5.54 0.28 5.50
C GLY A 50 6.89 0.46 4.79
N SER A 51 7.57 -0.65 4.49
CA SER A 51 8.85 -0.63 3.77
C SER A 51 8.69 -0.17 2.31
N CYS A 52 7.60 -0.55 1.64
CA CYS A 52 7.29 -0.09 0.27
C CYS A 52 7.00 1.41 0.23
N ILE A 53 6.23 1.92 1.19
CA ILE A 53 5.94 3.35 1.32
C ILE A 53 7.23 4.14 1.53
N HIS A 54 8.11 3.67 2.43
CA HIS A 54 9.39 4.32 2.67
C HIS A 54 10.29 4.31 1.42
N ALA A 55 10.37 3.17 0.72
CA ALA A 55 11.15 3.06 -0.51
C ALA A 55 10.67 4.01 -1.63
N ILE A 56 9.37 4.27 -1.70
CA ILE A 56 8.78 5.23 -2.65
C ILE A 56 9.07 6.68 -2.23
N GLN A 57 8.98 7.00 -0.94
CA GLN A 57 9.32 8.31 -0.41
C GLN A 57 10.81 8.67 -0.56
N GLU A 58 11.70 7.69 -0.47
CA GLU A 58 13.15 7.94 -0.63
C GLU A 58 13.56 8.18 -2.08
N ASN A 59 12.69 7.88 -3.05
CA ASN A 59 13.09 7.80 -4.45
C ASN A 59 11.97 8.24 -5.41
N ASP A 60 11.68 9.54 -5.45
CA ASP A 60 10.66 10.14 -6.32
C ASP A 60 10.95 10.02 -7.84
N LYS A 61 12.09 9.42 -8.22
CA LYS A 61 12.51 9.24 -9.63
C LYS A 61 12.17 7.86 -10.20
N TYR A 62 11.28 7.11 -9.54
CA TYR A 62 10.80 5.85 -10.09
C TYR A 62 10.01 6.09 -11.39
N ILE A 63 10.27 5.24 -12.38
CA ILE A 63 9.40 5.11 -13.55
C ILE A 63 8.04 4.64 -13.02
N ASP A 64 6.97 5.28 -13.47
CA ASP A 64 5.58 5.02 -13.05
C ASP A 64 5.33 5.23 -11.54
N TRP A 65 6.07 6.13 -10.88
CA TRP A 65 5.91 6.44 -9.44
C TRP A 65 4.46 6.66 -9.02
N GLU A 66 3.70 7.44 -9.80
CA GLU A 66 2.29 7.74 -9.50
C GLU A 66 1.43 6.47 -9.53
N GLU A 67 1.68 5.58 -10.48
CA GLU A 67 1.00 4.28 -10.57
C GLU A 67 1.36 3.39 -9.38
N GLN A 68 2.63 3.35 -8.97
CA GLN A 68 3.06 2.59 -7.80
C GLN A 68 2.43 3.12 -6.50
N VAL A 69 2.28 4.44 -6.36
CA VAL A 69 1.58 5.06 -5.23
C VAL A 69 0.09 4.71 -5.24
N LYS A 70 -0.57 4.74 -6.41
CA LYS A 70 -1.97 4.32 -6.54
C LYS A 70 -2.15 2.83 -6.19
N ASN A 71 -1.29 1.96 -6.69
CA ASN A 71 -1.30 0.53 -6.37
C ASN A 71 -1.09 0.28 -4.86
N LEU A 72 -0.27 1.09 -4.19
CA LEU A 72 -0.12 1.04 -2.73
C LEU A 72 -1.38 1.47 -1.97
N ILE A 73 -2.08 2.50 -2.45
CA ILE A 73 -3.35 2.94 -1.86
C ILE A 73 -4.39 1.82 -1.98
N ASP A 74 -4.50 1.19 -3.14
CA ASP A 74 -5.41 0.07 -3.35
C ASP A 74 -5.04 -1.15 -2.47
N LEU A 75 -3.74 -1.39 -2.29
CA LEU A 75 -3.24 -2.43 -1.39
C LEU A 75 -3.62 -2.15 0.07
N GLU A 76 -3.44 -0.92 0.54
CA GLU A 76 -3.85 -0.49 1.88
C GLU A 76 -5.36 -0.61 2.08
N ASP A 77 -6.16 -0.23 1.08
CA ASP A 77 -7.62 -0.37 1.16
C ASP A 77 -8.04 -1.84 1.26
N THR A 78 -7.39 -2.72 0.51
CA THR A 78 -7.62 -4.16 0.60
C THR A 78 -7.20 -4.72 1.96
N PHE A 79 -6.07 -4.26 2.50
CA PHE A 79 -5.58 -4.66 3.82
C PHE A 79 -6.52 -4.18 4.95
N ALA A 80 -6.98 -2.93 4.87
CA ALA A 80 -7.93 -2.36 5.82
C ALA A 80 -9.27 -3.11 5.82
N ALA A 81 -9.77 -3.48 4.62
CA ALA A 81 -10.97 -4.30 4.48
C ALA A 81 -10.81 -5.67 5.14
N LEU A 82 -9.64 -6.30 5.00
CA LEU A 82 -9.34 -7.57 5.66
C LEU A 82 -9.32 -7.44 7.20
N ILE A 83 -8.73 -6.37 7.73
CA ILE A 83 -8.75 -6.11 9.18
C ILE A 83 -10.18 -5.89 9.67
N GLU A 84 -11.01 -5.18 8.91
CA GLU A 84 -12.40 -4.95 9.25
C GLU A 84 -13.21 -6.24 9.25
N ASP A 85 -13.02 -7.12 8.26
CA ASP A 85 -13.62 -8.46 8.22
C ASP A 85 -13.20 -9.29 9.46
N LEU A 86 -11.94 -9.23 9.87
CA LEU A 86 -11.45 -9.89 11.09
C LEU A 86 -12.10 -9.34 12.36
N MET A 87 -12.19 -8.02 12.49
CA MET A 87 -12.80 -7.35 13.65
C MET A 87 -14.30 -7.62 13.77
N GLN A 88 -15.00 -7.74 12.64
CA GLN A 88 -16.42 -8.08 12.61
C GLN A 88 -16.69 -9.55 12.95
N GLY A 89 -15.64 -10.35 13.16
CA GLY A 89 -15.78 -11.76 13.50
C GLY A 89 -16.25 -12.60 12.32
N LYS A 90 -15.93 -12.20 11.08
CA LYS A 90 -16.34 -12.93 9.88
C LYS A 90 -15.63 -14.27 9.81
N GLY A 91 -16.40 -15.35 9.74
CA GLY A 91 -15.88 -16.73 9.69
C GLY A 91 -15.55 -17.30 11.08
N THR A 92 -15.09 -18.56 11.10
CA THR A 92 -14.70 -19.23 12.36
C THR A 92 -13.45 -18.61 12.99
N LEU A 93 -12.54 -18.13 12.15
CA LEU A 93 -11.29 -17.51 12.59
C LEU A 93 -11.55 -16.13 13.21
N GLY A 94 -12.46 -15.33 12.65
CA GLY A 94 -12.73 -13.97 13.12
C GLY A 94 -13.15 -13.89 14.60
N ALA A 95 -13.92 -14.87 15.08
CA ALA A 95 -14.29 -14.95 16.50
C ALA A 95 -13.07 -15.12 17.42
N ALA A 96 -12.01 -15.77 16.95
CA ALA A 96 -10.78 -15.97 17.71
C ALA A 96 -9.88 -14.71 17.74
N PHE A 97 -10.15 -13.72 16.88
CA PHE A 97 -9.46 -12.42 16.90
C PHE A 97 -10.06 -11.39 17.86
N ILE A 98 -11.24 -11.64 18.42
CA ILE A 98 -11.90 -10.75 19.39
C ILE A 98 -11.00 -10.40 20.59
N PRO A 99 -10.25 -11.35 21.21
CA PRO A 99 -9.36 -11.05 22.33
C PRO A 99 -8.18 -10.15 21.96
N ILE A 100 -7.85 -10.06 20.67
CA ILE A 100 -6.70 -9.31 20.13
C ILE A 100 -7.19 -8.10 19.33
N SER A 101 -8.43 -7.67 19.57
CA SER A 101 -9.07 -6.53 18.90
C SER A 101 -8.28 -5.22 19.04
N GLU A 102 -7.57 -5.01 20.15
CA GLU A 102 -6.69 -3.85 20.34
C GLU A 102 -5.54 -3.80 19.30
N LYS A 103 -4.94 -4.96 18.97
CA LYS A 103 -3.88 -5.03 17.96
C LYS A 103 -4.42 -4.78 16.56
N LEU A 104 -5.63 -5.28 16.27
CA LEU A 104 -6.31 -5.01 15.01
C LEU A 104 -6.72 -3.54 14.86
N ASP A 105 -7.16 -2.89 15.94
CA ASP A 105 -7.46 -1.46 15.95
C ASP A 105 -6.19 -0.62 15.70
N HIS A 106 -5.07 -1.04 16.31
CA HIS A 106 -3.77 -0.43 16.01
C HIS A 106 -3.41 -0.54 14.52
N TYR A 107 -3.64 -1.69 13.88
CA TYR A 107 -3.40 -1.87 12.45
C TYR A 107 -4.31 -1.04 11.57
N LYS A 108 -5.59 -0.91 11.94
CA LYS A 108 -6.55 -0.04 11.28
C LYS A 108 -6.11 1.43 11.35
N THR A 109 -5.65 1.87 12.51
CA THR A 109 -5.16 3.24 12.73
C THR A 109 -3.93 3.51 11.87
N LEU A 110 -2.94 2.62 11.88
CA LEU A 110 -1.74 2.76 11.06
C LEU A 110 -2.02 2.72 9.56
N SER A 111 -2.91 1.85 9.10
CA SER A 111 -3.34 1.82 7.70
C SER A 111 -3.97 3.15 7.28
N LYS A 112 -4.81 3.75 8.13
CA LYS A 112 -5.40 5.07 7.88
C LYS A 112 -4.35 6.18 7.81
N GLU A 113 -3.37 6.19 8.71
CA GLU A 113 -2.27 7.15 8.69
C GLU A 113 -1.44 7.03 7.40
N ARG A 114 -1.08 5.80 7.02
CA ARG A 114 -0.30 5.53 5.80
C ARG A 114 -1.07 5.90 4.54
N ARG A 115 -2.39 5.63 4.50
CA ARG A 115 -3.26 6.10 3.42
C ARG A 115 -3.30 7.63 3.33
N GLN A 116 -3.38 8.33 4.45
CA GLN A 116 -3.32 9.79 4.45
C GLN A 116 -1.97 10.31 3.93
N GLN A 117 -0.87 9.67 4.33
CA GLN A 117 0.46 10.01 3.82
C GLN A 117 0.56 9.80 2.30
N LEU A 118 0.09 8.66 1.78
CA LEU A 118 0.10 8.38 0.34
C LEU A 118 -0.76 9.37 -0.47
N ASN A 119 -1.93 9.73 0.04
CA ASN A 119 -2.77 10.76 -0.59
C ASN A 119 -2.10 12.15 -0.58
N GLN A 120 -1.36 12.48 0.48
CA GLN A 120 -0.59 13.72 0.53
C GLN A 120 0.55 13.71 -0.50
N LEU A 121 1.25 12.58 -0.67
CA LEU A 121 2.29 12.44 -1.69
C LEU A 121 1.75 12.66 -3.11
N LEU A 122 0.60 12.07 -3.46
CA LEU A 122 -0.07 12.32 -4.75
C LEU A 122 -0.46 13.79 -4.93
N SER A 123 -0.88 14.46 -3.86
CA SER A 123 -1.29 15.86 -3.92
C SER A 123 -0.10 16.83 -4.09
N ILE A 124 1.10 16.43 -3.68
CA ILE A 124 2.33 17.24 -3.78
C ILE A 124 3.00 17.08 -5.15
N HIS A 125 2.72 15.99 -5.88
CA HIS A 125 3.18 15.76 -7.26
C HIS A 125 2.04 15.81 -8.31
N PRO A 126 1.36 16.95 -8.55
CA PRO A 126 0.32 17.00 -9.58
C PRO A 126 0.84 16.92 -11.03
N GLU A 127 2.02 17.48 -11.36
CA GLU A 127 2.40 17.68 -12.77
C GLU A 127 3.93 17.73 -12.98
N GLU A 128 4.54 16.59 -13.33
CA GLU A 128 5.74 16.56 -14.20
C GLU A 128 5.42 15.85 -15.54
N GLN A 129 4.14 15.85 -15.95
CA GLN A 129 3.69 15.40 -17.27
C GLN A 129 3.15 16.52 -18.18
N ASP A 130 3.41 17.80 -17.86
CA ASP A 130 3.34 18.87 -18.86
C ASP A 130 4.66 19.66 -18.92
N ASN A 131 5.69 18.98 -19.43
CA ASN A 131 6.79 19.66 -20.10
C ASN A 131 6.91 19.09 -21.53
N GLY A 132 5.76 18.97 -22.20
CA GLY A 132 5.74 19.34 -23.61
C GLY A 132 6.11 20.81 -23.64
N MET A 133 7.39 21.08 -23.87
CA MET A 133 8.02 22.39 -23.95
C MET A 133 7.28 23.26 -24.99
N VAL A 134 6.15 23.87 -24.61
CA VAL A 134 5.49 24.93 -25.36
C VAL A 134 6.24 26.19 -25.01
N VAL A 135 7.42 26.34 -25.62
CA VAL A 135 8.14 27.62 -25.65
C VAL A 135 7.14 28.64 -26.18
N SER A 136 6.81 29.65 -25.38
CA SER A 136 5.90 30.68 -25.87
C SER A 136 6.56 31.35 -27.09
N PRO A 137 5.78 31.82 -28.09
CA PRO A 137 6.35 32.47 -29.29
C PRO A 137 7.24 33.68 -28.98
N GLN A 138 7.19 34.20 -27.75
CA GLN A 138 8.00 35.31 -27.27
C GLN A 138 9.40 34.85 -26.83
N GLU A 139 9.52 33.73 -26.11
CA GLU A 139 10.80 33.17 -25.68
C GLU A 139 11.61 32.56 -26.85
N LEU A 140 10.90 32.04 -27.87
CA LEU A 140 11.53 31.52 -29.09
C LEU A 140 12.21 32.63 -29.92
N ARG A 141 11.76 33.88 -29.80
CA ARG A 141 12.43 35.03 -30.44
C ARG A 141 13.70 35.45 -29.70
N GLU A 142 13.75 35.30 -28.39
CA GLU A 142 14.94 35.63 -27.60
C GLU A 142 16.06 34.62 -27.87
N LEU A 143 15.74 33.33 -28.04
CA LEU A 143 16.72 32.28 -28.36
C LEU A 143 17.27 32.31 -29.80
N LEU A 144 16.61 33.03 -30.72
CA LEU A 144 17.04 33.17 -32.12
C LEU A 144 17.80 34.49 -32.39
N GLN A 145 18.01 35.31 -31.36
CA GLN A 145 18.71 36.60 -31.47
C GLN A 145 20.17 36.60 -30.96
N ASP A 146 20.73 35.43 -30.61
CA ASP A 146 22.19 35.22 -30.49
C ASP A 146 22.76 34.47 -31.71
#